data_AF-A0A9P0NNX9-F1
#
_entry.id   AF-A0A9P0NNX9-F1
#
_cell.length_a   1.000
_cell.length_b   1.000
_cell.length_c   1.000
_cell.angle_alpha   90.00
_cell.angle_beta   90.00
_cell.angle_gamma   90.00
#
_symmetry.space_group_name_H-M   'P 1'
#
loop_
_entity.id
_entity.type
_entity.pdbx_description
1 polymer ?
#
loop_
_entity_poly.entity_id
_entity_poly.type
_entity_poly.pdbx_seq_one_letter_code
_entity_poly.pdbx_strand_id
1 'polypeptide(L)'
;MQRYMAIQEIIEHPIWNGSIKKVVDFGCSEIGLFKCIKLILGLNNIIAVDVDFDILNINQFKVVPTNYGHISMHERKKLLTVDIYNGSIADQDDRMLGIDAVICIELIEHLFMDILDSLPYTVFEFINPKLSVFTTPNVEFNILFPNFTTEFRHADHKFEWTRKQFKEWAKQIITGYSEYAVQFDGIGAGPPGTENIGCCSQMGIFYRKDMTASPVTPIVRC
;
A
#
# COMPACT_ATOMS: atom_id res chain seq x y z
N MET A 1 -3.82 -10.98 5.16
CA MET A 1 -5.23 -10.63 5.48
C MET A 1 -5.34 -9.35 6.29
N GLN A 2 -4.69 -9.23 7.47
CA GLN A 2 -4.76 -8.01 8.29
C GLN A 2 -4.29 -6.75 7.55
N ARG A 3 -3.21 -6.83 6.76
CA ARG A 3 -2.74 -5.71 5.93
C ARG A 3 -3.79 -5.22 4.93
N TYR A 4 -4.47 -6.13 4.23
CA TYR A 4 -5.51 -5.76 3.27
C TYR A 4 -6.73 -5.11 3.93
N MET A 5 -7.09 -5.54 5.15
CA MET A 5 -8.14 -4.90 5.93
C MET A 5 -7.75 -3.47 6.33
N ALA A 6 -6.50 -3.26 6.78
CA ALA A 6 -6.00 -1.93 7.08
C ALA A 6 -6.05 -1.01 5.85
N ILE A 7 -5.61 -1.48 4.68
CA ILE A 7 -5.70 -0.70 3.44
C ILE A 7 -7.15 -0.38 3.06
N GLN A 8 -8.07 -1.35 3.18
CA GLN A 8 -9.48 -1.12 2.93
C GLN A 8 -10.02 0.00 3.85
N GLU A 9 -9.77 -0.08 5.15
CA GLU A 9 -10.19 0.94 6.11
C GLU A 9 -9.61 2.33 5.80
N ILE A 10 -8.33 2.38 5.39
CA ILE A 10 -7.69 3.62 4.96
C ILE A 10 -8.40 4.19 3.74
N ILE A 11 -8.67 3.40 2.70
CA ILE A 11 -9.34 3.88 1.46
C ILE A 11 -10.78 4.34 1.74
N GLU A 12 -11.50 3.66 2.64
CA GLU A 12 -12.88 4.01 3.02
C GLU A 12 -12.95 5.18 4.03
N HIS A 13 -11.81 5.66 4.52
CA HIS A 13 -11.77 6.67 5.56
C HIS A 13 -12.51 7.96 5.14
N PRO A 14 -13.39 8.52 6.00
CA PRO A 14 -14.23 9.67 5.62
C PRO A 14 -13.47 10.94 5.22
N ILE A 15 -12.20 11.07 5.62
CA ILE A 15 -11.35 12.22 5.27
C ILE A 15 -11.24 12.45 3.77
N TRP A 16 -11.35 11.38 2.97
CA TRP A 16 -11.26 11.48 1.52
C TRP A 16 -12.54 12.05 0.89
N ASN A 17 -13.67 12.05 1.61
CA ASN A 17 -14.96 12.52 1.09
C ASN A 17 -15.29 11.95 -0.31
N GLY A 18 -15.00 10.66 -0.53
CA GLY A 18 -15.20 9.97 -1.81
C GLY A 18 -14.25 10.39 -2.94
N SER A 19 -13.13 11.04 -2.64
CA SER A 19 -12.15 11.49 -3.63
C SER A 19 -11.24 10.39 -4.15
N ILE A 20 -11.12 9.26 -3.43
CA ILE A 20 -10.35 8.09 -3.87
C ILE A 20 -11.23 7.25 -4.77
N LYS A 21 -10.91 7.22 -6.07
CA LYS A 21 -11.68 6.53 -7.10
C LYS A 21 -10.81 5.61 -7.94
N LYS A 22 -9.54 5.95 -8.14
CA LYS A 22 -8.56 5.14 -8.87
C LYS A 22 -7.42 4.74 -7.94
N VAL A 23 -7.17 3.44 -7.83
CA VAL A 23 -6.16 2.87 -6.94
C VAL A 23 -5.20 2.03 -7.77
N VAL A 24 -3.89 2.17 -7.52
CA VAL A 24 -2.89 1.22 -8.00
C VAL A 24 -2.30 0.45 -6.84
N ASP A 25 -2.13 -0.85 -7.04
CA ASP A 25 -1.45 -1.79 -6.16
C ASP A 25 -0.14 -2.21 -6.86
N PHE A 26 0.99 -1.66 -6.42
CA PHE A 26 2.31 -2.06 -6.91
C PHE A 26 2.85 -3.21 -6.06
N GLY A 27 3.42 -4.22 -6.72
CA GLY A 27 3.79 -5.48 -6.06
C GLY A 27 2.56 -6.32 -5.74
N CYS A 28 1.56 -6.29 -6.63
CA CYS A 28 0.25 -6.89 -6.35
C CYS A 28 0.30 -8.43 -6.21
N SER A 29 1.38 -9.08 -6.66
CA SER A 29 1.67 -10.50 -6.50
C SER A 29 0.47 -11.36 -6.92
N GLU A 30 -0.14 -12.05 -5.97
CA GLU A 30 -1.33 -12.89 -6.15
C GLU A 30 -2.65 -12.12 -6.34
N ILE A 31 -2.62 -10.80 -6.52
CA ILE A 31 -3.80 -9.92 -6.65
C ILE A 31 -4.71 -10.06 -5.41
N GLY A 32 -4.07 -10.12 -4.23
CA GLY A 32 -4.73 -10.39 -2.95
C GLY A 32 -5.58 -9.23 -2.48
N LEU A 33 -5.06 -7.99 -2.59
CA LEU A 33 -5.72 -6.78 -2.13
C LEU A 33 -7.05 -6.52 -2.86
N PHE A 34 -7.09 -6.78 -4.17
CA PHE A 34 -8.28 -6.61 -5.01
C PHE A 34 -9.53 -7.26 -4.39
N LYS A 35 -9.40 -8.45 -3.80
CA LYS A 35 -10.52 -9.17 -3.20
C LYS A 35 -11.16 -8.40 -2.04
N CYS A 36 -10.37 -7.62 -1.31
CA CYS A 36 -10.81 -6.80 -0.19
C CYS A 36 -11.44 -5.48 -0.68
N ILE A 37 -10.79 -4.79 -1.62
CA ILE A 37 -11.17 -3.41 -1.98
C ILE A 37 -12.21 -3.31 -3.12
N LYS A 38 -12.47 -4.38 -3.89
CA LYS A 38 -13.40 -4.32 -5.05
C LYS A 38 -14.84 -3.93 -4.70
N LEU A 39 -15.25 -4.17 -3.45
CA LEU A 39 -16.60 -3.87 -2.96
C LEU A 39 -16.76 -2.41 -2.51
N ILE A 40 -15.67 -1.65 -2.41
CA ILE A 40 -15.73 -0.22 -2.08
C ILE A 40 -16.44 0.52 -3.21
N LEU A 41 -17.65 1.01 -2.94
CA LEU A 41 -18.55 1.59 -3.96
C LEU A 41 -17.97 2.85 -4.64
N GLY A 42 -17.08 3.58 -3.95
CA GLY A 42 -16.44 4.79 -4.49
C GLY A 42 -15.37 4.53 -5.56
N LEU A 43 -14.78 3.33 -5.59
CA LEU A 43 -13.72 2.97 -6.54
C LEU A 43 -14.28 2.71 -7.92
N ASN A 44 -13.68 3.30 -8.96
CA ASN A 44 -14.03 3.07 -10.35
C ASN A 44 -12.92 2.37 -11.13
N ASN A 45 -11.68 2.39 -10.62
CA ASN A 45 -10.56 1.72 -11.26
C ASN A 45 -9.59 1.15 -10.22
N ILE A 46 -9.21 -0.11 -10.40
CA ILE A 46 -8.15 -0.78 -9.65
C ILE A 46 -7.11 -1.26 -10.65
N ILE A 47 -5.87 -0.82 -10.48
CA ILE A 47 -4.74 -1.20 -11.32
C ILE A 47 -3.83 -2.10 -10.48
N ALA A 48 -3.51 -3.27 -10.99
CA ALA A 48 -2.61 -4.23 -10.34
C ALA A 48 -1.31 -4.30 -11.15
N VAL A 49 -0.18 -3.98 -10.53
CA VAL A 49 1.14 -3.94 -11.18
C VAL A 49 2.10 -4.87 -10.46
N ASP A 50 2.80 -5.71 -11.22
CA ASP A 50 3.89 -6.54 -10.71
C ASP A 50 4.98 -6.75 -11.76
N VAL A 51 6.23 -6.93 -11.33
CA VAL A 51 7.36 -7.22 -12.22
C VAL A 51 7.39 -8.68 -12.64
N ASP A 52 6.80 -9.57 -11.84
CA ASP A 52 6.72 -10.99 -12.15
C ASP A 52 5.52 -11.26 -13.09
N PHE A 53 5.82 -11.60 -14.34
CA PHE A 53 4.79 -11.89 -15.33
C PHE A 53 4.07 -13.22 -15.03
N ASP A 54 4.79 -14.22 -14.53
CA ASP A 54 4.25 -15.56 -14.32
C ASP A 54 3.22 -15.57 -13.18
N ILE A 55 3.51 -14.85 -12.09
CA ILE A 55 2.55 -14.69 -10.99
C ILE A 55 1.29 -13.95 -11.46
N LEU A 56 1.43 -12.89 -12.28
CA LEU A 56 0.29 -12.17 -12.85
C LEU A 56 -0.54 -13.07 -13.77
N ASN A 57 0.13 -13.81 -14.66
CA ASN A 57 -0.52 -14.66 -15.64
C ASN A 57 -1.34 -15.78 -14.98
N ILE A 58 -0.83 -16.36 -13.89
CA ILE A 58 -1.54 -17.37 -13.11
C ILE A 58 -2.68 -16.76 -12.31
N ASN A 59 -2.58 -15.51 -11.83
CA ASN A 59 -3.56 -14.93 -10.90
C ASN A 59 -4.61 -14.01 -11.54
N GLN A 60 -4.44 -13.61 -12.81
CA GLN A 60 -5.34 -12.68 -13.51
C GLN A 60 -6.82 -13.12 -13.52
N PHE A 61 -7.10 -14.42 -13.47
CA PHE A 61 -8.49 -14.93 -13.40
C PHE A 61 -9.25 -14.43 -12.15
N LYS A 62 -8.55 -14.01 -11.09
CA LYS A 62 -9.13 -13.52 -9.84
C LYS A 62 -9.91 -12.21 -10.00
N VAL A 63 -9.64 -11.43 -11.06
CA VAL A 63 -10.32 -10.15 -11.32
C VAL A 63 -11.52 -10.25 -12.26
N VAL A 64 -11.75 -11.43 -12.85
CA VAL A 64 -12.87 -11.66 -13.76
C VAL A 64 -14.20 -11.56 -12.99
N PRO A 65 -15.22 -10.87 -13.54
CA PRO A 65 -16.53 -10.81 -12.93
C PRO A 65 -17.10 -12.20 -12.64
N THR A 66 -17.58 -12.41 -11.42
CA THR A 66 -18.28 -13.64 -11.01
C THR A 66 -19.77 -13.37 -10.83
N ASN A 67 -20.61 -14.41 -10.86
CA ASN A 67 -22.05 -14.28 -10.60
C ASN A 67 -22.32 -13.63 -9.23
N TYR A 68 -21.55 -14.00 -8.20
CA TYR A 68 -21.60 -13.37 -6.89
C TYR A 68 -21.16 -11.90 -6.95
N GLY A 69 -20.13 -11.58 -7.73
CA GLY A 69 -19.70 -10.20 -7.99
C GLY A 69 -20.82 -9.36 -8.60
N HIS A 70 -21.53 -9.89 -9.59
CA HIS A 70 -22.65 -9.19 -10.22
C HIS A 70 -23.79 -8.88 -9.25
N ILE A 71 -24.12 -9.82 -8.35
CA ILE A 71 -25.16 -9.62 -7.31
C ILE A 71 -24.67 -8.62 -6.25
N SER A 72 -23.46 -8.78 -5.74
CA SER A 72 -22.89 -7.92 -4.69
C SER A 72 -22.62 -6.48 -5.17
N MET A 73 -22.47 -6.27 -6.47
CA MET A 73 -22.25 -4.95 -7.06
C MET A 73 -23.54 -4.28 -7.58
N HIS A 74 -24.74 -4.79 -7.28
CA HIS A 74 -25.99 -4.21 -7.80
C HIS A 74 -26.21 -2.74 -7.38
N GLU A 75 -25.66 -2.30 -6.25
CA GLU A 75 -25.74 -0.91 -5.76
C GLU A 75 -24.74 0.03 -6.44
N ARG A 76 -23.78 -0.52 -7.20
CA ARG A 76 -22.72 0.23 -7.84
C ARG A 76 -23.27 0.99 -9.05
N LYS A 77 -23.26 2.33 -8.94
CA LYS A 77 -23.75 3.23 -10.01
C LYS A 77 -22.77 3.40 -11.17
N LYS A 78 -21.48 3.15 -10.96
CA LYS A 78 -20.40 3.31 -11.96
C LYS A 78 -19.60 2.03 -12.10
N LEU A 79 -19.32 1.61 -13.32
CA LEU A 79 -18.53 0.41 -13.60
C LEU A 79 -17.17 0.46 -12.89
N LEU A 80 -16.76 -0.68 -12.34
CA LEU A 80 -15.41 -0.90 -11.83
C LEU A 80 -14.57 -1.51 -12.95
N THR A 81 -13.54 -0.80 -13.39
CA THR A 81 -12.54 -1.30 -14.33
C THR A 81 -11.34 -1.85 -13.57
N VAL A 82 -10.83 -2.99 -13.99
CA VAL A 82 -9.61 -3.58 -13.42
C VAL A 82 -8.59 -3.79 -14.52
N ASP A 83 -7.41 -3.21 -14.33
CA ASP A 83 -6.29 -3.30 -15.25
C ASP A 83 -5.14 -4.06 -14.58
N ILE A 84 -4.47 -4.94 -15.33
CA ILE A 84 -3.31 -5.69 -14.85
C ILE A 84 -2.14 -5.36 -15.77
N TYR A 85 -1.02 -4.93 -15.20
CA TYR A 85 0.19 -4.61 -15.96
C TYR A 85 1.40 -5.35 -15.39
N ASN A 86 2.22 -5.87 -16.30
CA ASN A 86 3.57 -6.30 -15.96
C ASN A 86 4.51 -5.10 -16.09
N GLY A 87 5.08 -4.63 -14.98
CA GLY A 87 5.88 -3.41 -14.93
C GLY A 87 6.45 -3.12 -13.55
N SER A 88 7.37 -2.15 -13.47
CA SER A 88 8.02 -1.75 -12.22
C SER A 88 7.42 -0.48 -11.64
N ILE A 89 7.44 -0.34 -10.31
CA ILE A 89 7.17 0.93 -9.62
C ILE A 89 8.20 2.02 -9.96
N ALA A 90 9.37 1.63 -10.46
CA ALA A 90 10.41 2.57 -10.89
C ALA A 90 10.03 3.29 -12.20
N ASP A 91 9.21 2.65 -13.04
CA ASP A 91 8.97 3.12 -14.40
C ASP A 91 7.86 4.18 -14.42
N GLN A 92 8.14 5.31 -15.08
CA GLN A 92 7.12 6.30 -15.36
C GLN A 92 6.28 5.86 -16.55
N ASP A 93 4.98 5.68 -16.31
CA ASP A 93 4.01 5.30 -17.32
C ASP A 93 2.81 6.24 -17.27
N ASP A 94 2.48 6.89 -18.39
CA ASP A 94 1.40 7.87 -18.48
C ASP A 94 0.02 7.31 -18.06
N ARG A 95 -0.16 5.98 -18.10
CA ARG A 95 -1.38 5.33 -17.61
C ARG A 95 -1.56 5.49 -16.10
N MET A 96 -0.50 5.82 -15.37
CA MET A 96 -0.52 6.06 -13.93
C MET A 96 -0.94 7.49 -13.57
N LEU A 97 -1.06 8.40 -14.54
CA LEU A 97 -1.47 9.77 -14.28
C LEU A 97 -2.93 9.85 -13.80
N GLY A 98 -3.17 10.68 -12.78
CA GLY A 98 -4.50 10.88 -12.20
C GLY A 98 -4.99 9.70 -11.35
N ILE A 99 -4.10 8.83 -10.90
CA ILE A 99 -4.37 7.87 -9.82
C ILE A 99 -4.60 8.64 -8.52
N ASP A 100 -5.60 8.21 -7.74
CA ASP A 100 -5.92 8.85 -6.46
C ASP A 100 -5.15 8.23 -5.30
N ALA A 101 -4.90 6.90 -5.33
CA ALA A 101 -4.15 6.20 -4.30
C ALA A 101 -3.13 5.21 -4.85
N VAL A 102 -1.93 5.24 -4.28
CA VAL A 102 -0.84 4.28 -4.54
C VAL A 102 -0.67 3.38 -3.32
N ILE A 103 -0.75 2.07 -3.51
CA ILE A 103 -0.61 1.08 -2.44
C ILE A 103 0.60 0.19 -2.73
N CYS A 104 1.45 0.03 -1.74
CA CYS A 104 2.66 -0.80 -1.79
C CYS A 104 2.74 -1.64 -0.51
N ILE A 105 2.24 -2.87 -0.57
CA ILE A 105 2.18 -3.75 0.60
C ILE A 105 3.38 -4.69 0.58
N GLU A 106 4.30 -4.55 1.54
CA GLU A 106 5.49 -5.41 1.66
C GLU A 106 6.27 -5.47 0.32
N LEU A 107 6.49 -4.29 -0.28
CA LEU A 107 7.18 -4.15 -1.58
C LEU A 107 8.59 -3.61 -1.43
N ILE A 108 8.76 -2.56 -0.62
CA ILE A 108 9.98 -1.75 -0.66
C ILE A 108 11.22 -2.54 -0.24
N GLU A 109 11.08 -3.52 0.64
CA GLU A 109 12.13 -4.44 1.09
C GLU A 109 12.66 -5.38 0.00
N HIS A 110 11.94 -5.54 -1.11
CA HIS A 110 12.37 -6.31 -2.27
C HIS A 110 13.11 -5.46 -3.30
N LEU A 111 13.08 -4.14 -3.16
CA LEU A 111 13.70 -3.23 -4.11
C LEU A 111 15.20 -3.12 -3.88
N PHE A 112 15.97 -3.17 -4.98
CA PHE A 112 17.36 -2.73 -4.95
C PHE A 112 17.44 -1.23 -4.66
N MET A 113 18.57 -0.75 -4.12
CA MET A 113 18.69 0.62 -3.61
C MET A 113 18.45 1.67 -4.70
N ASP A 114 18.92 1.45 -5.92
CA ASP A 114 18.69 2.31 -7.08
C ASP A 114 17.21 2.46 -7.43
N ILE A 115 16.44 1.38 -7.35
CA ILE A 115 15.00 1.40 -7.54
C ILE A 115 14.32 2.13 -6.37
N LEU A 116 14.71 1.83 -5.13
CA LEU A 116 14.17 2.47 -3.94
C LEU A 116 14.40 3.99 -3.94
N ASP A 117 15.55 4.44 -4.43
CA ASP A 117 15.91 5.85 -4.55
C ASP A 117 15.09 6.59 -5.63
N SER A 118 14.65 5.88 -6.68
CA SER A 118 13.78 6.46 -7.72
C SER A 118 12.30 6.51 -7.34
N LEU A 119 11.85 5.62 -6.44
CA LEU A 119 10.45 5.50 -6.04
C LEU A 119 9.82 6.84 -5.61
N PRO A 120 10.48 7.71 -4.81
CA PRO A 120 9.87 8.98 -4.42
C PRO A 120 9.53 9.87 -5.62
N TYR A 121 10.37 9.90 -6.65
CA TYR A 121 10.13 10.66 -7.88
C TYR A 121 8.93 10.09 -8.66
N THR A 122 8.88 8.78 -8.85
CA THR A 122 7.76 8.14 -9.56
C THR A 122 6.44 8.31 -8.81
N VAL A 123 6.41 8.09 -7.50
CA VAL A 123 5.17 8.14 -6.71
C VAL A 123 4.73 9.57 -6.40
N PHE A 124 5.61 10.40 -5.82
CA PHE A 124 5.21 11.69 -5.26
C PHE A 124 5.32 12.85 -6.26
N GLU A 125 6.21 12.77 -7.25
CA GLU A 125 6.32 13.80 -8.29
C GLU A 125 5.44 13.50 -9.51
N PHE A 126 5.59 12.30 -10.09
CA PHE A 126 4.95 11.96 -11.35
C PHE A 126 3.49 11.51 -11.18
N ILE A 127 3.25 10.49 -10.36
CA ILE A 127 1.88 10.02 -10.11
C ILE A 127 1.09 11.06 -9.28
N ASN A 128 1.75 11.68 -8.30
CA ASN A 128 1.20 12.71 -7.41
C ASN A 128 -0.19 12.34 -6.84
N PRO A 129 -0.32 11.16 -6.20
CA PRO A 129 -1.60 10.67 -5.70
C PRO A 129 -2.04 11.46 -4.45
N LYS A 130 -3.33 11.41 -4.14
CA LYS A 130 -3.87 11.98 -2.88
C LYS A 130 -3.42 11.19 -1.67
N LEU A 131 -3.22 9.88 -1.85
CA LEU A 131 -2.89 8.91 -0.82
C LEU A 131 -1.77 7.98 -1.33
N SER A 132 -0.76 7.73 -0.52
CA SER A 132 0.16 6.61 -0.73
C SER A 132 0.32 5.82 0.56
N VAL A 133 0.23 4.49 0.49
CA VAL A 133 0.42 3.62 1.66
C VAL A 133 1.53 2.63 1.39
N PHE A 134 2.53 2.64 2.27
CA PHE A 134 3.64 1.71 2.25
C PHE A 134 3.61 0.85 3.50
N THR A 135 3.69 -0.47 3.34
CA THR A 135 4.00 -1.37 4.46
C THR A 135 5.30 -2.09 4.19
N THR A 136 6.03 -2.39 5.27
CA THR A 136 7.26 -3.19 5.22
C THR A 136 7.46 -3.89 6.57
N PRO A 137 8.23 -4.98 6.63
CA PRO A 137 8.61 -5.62 7.88
C PRO A 137 9.26 -4.65 8.88
N ASN A 138 8.94 -4.82 10.17
CA ASN A 138 9.69 -4.22 11.27
C ASN A 138 10.71 -5.24 11.80
N VAL A 139 12.00 -5.07 11.49
CA VAL A 139 13.05 -6.02 11.88
C VAL A 139 13.14 -6.20 13.41
N GLU A 140 12.79 -5.17 14.18
CA GLU A 140 12.81 -5.22 15.66
C GLU A 140 11.83 -6.25 16.22
N PHE A 141 10.76 -6.57 15.46
CA PHE A 141 9.77 -7.57 15.84
C PHE A 141 10.28 -9.00 15.68
N ASN A 142 11.36 -9.23 14.92
CA ASN A 142 11.81 -10.57 14.56
C ASN A 142 12.19 -11.42 15.77
N ILE A 143 12.60 -10.77 16.87
CA ILE A 143 12.93 -11.44 18.15
C ILE A 143 11.74 -12.18 18.77
N LEU A 144 10.51 -11.85 18.36
CA LEU A 144 9.28 -12.49 18.86
C LEU A 144 8.92 -13.75 18.09
N PHE A 145 9.56 -14.02 16.94
CA PHE A 145 9.33 -15.25 16.19
C PHE A 145 10.09 -16.42 16.81
N PRO A 146 9.42 -17.56 17.08
CA PRO A 146 10.09 -18.72 17.64
C PRO A 146 11.11 -19.28 16.64
N ASN A 147 12.32 -19.58 17.13
CA ASN A 147 13.41 -20.17 16.35
C ASN A 147 13.86 -19.33 15.12
N PHE A 148 13.68 -18.01 15.17
CA PHE A 148 14.17 -17.13 14.12
C PHE A 148 15.70 -17.05 14.15
N THR A 149 16.34 -17.54 13.09
CA THR A 149 17.81 -17.70 13.01
C THR A 149 18.42 -17.06 11.76
N THR A 150 17.58 -16.52 10.87
CA THR A 150 18.00 -15.82 9.66
C THR A 150 18.13 -14.32 9.91
N GLU A 151 18.83 -13.62 9.02
CA GLU A 151 18.95 -12.16 9.08
C GLU A 151 17.64 -11.46 8.72
N PHE A 152 16.98 -11.94 7.66
CA PHE A 152 15.67 -11.45 7.19
C PHE A 152 14.60 -12.54 7.27
N ARG A 153 13.33 -12.13 7.29
CA ARG A 153 12.15 -13.00 7.29
C ARG A 153 11.98 -13.76 5.97
N HIS A 154 12.51 -13.22 4.89
CA HIS A 154 12.47 -13.85 3.58
C HIS A 154 13.84 -13.72 2.89
N ALA A 155 14.24 -14.77 2.17
CA ALA A 155 15.54 -14.82 1.50
C ALA A 155 15.68 -13.79 0.36
N ASP A 156 14.56 -13.31 -0.17
CA ASP A 156 14.54 -12.30 -1.23
C ASP A 156 14.51 -10.85 -0.71
N HIS A 157 14.43 -10.62 0.61
CA HIS A 157 14.55 -9.27 1.13
C HIS A 157 15.95 -8.71 0.89
N LYS A 158 16.03 -7.48 0.41
CA LYS A 158 17.28 -6.72 0.23
C LYS A 158 17.65 -5.97 1.51
N PHE A 159 16.66 -5.67 2.34
CA PHE A 159 16.81 -5.08 3.68
C PHE A 159 15.58 -5.38 4.55
N GLU A 160 15.72 -5.26 5.87
CA GLU A 160 14.58 -5.09 6.77
C GLU A 160 14.85 -3.92 7.72
N TRP A 161 13.95 -2.94 7.75
CA TRP A 161 14.18 -1.72 8.51
C TRP A 161 13.67 -1.81 9.93
N THR A 162 14.41 -1.16 10.83
CA THR A 162 13.92 -0.73 12.14
C THR A 162 12.83 0.34 11.99
N ARG A 163 12.04 0.55 13.04
CA ARG A 163 11.06 1.65 13.08
C ARG A 163 11.71 3.01 12.89
N LYS A 164 12.95 3.17 13.35
CA LYS A 164 13.71 4.40 13.17
C LYS A 164 14.05 4.63 11.70
N GLN A 165 14.63 3.64 11.02
CA GLN A 165 15.01 3.73 9.61
C GLN A 165 13.80 4.02 8.71
N PHE A 166 12.69 3.31 8.92
CA PHE A 166 11.46 3.55 8.14
C PHE A 166 10.91 4.96 8.34
N LYS A 167 10.91 5.47 9.58
CA LYS A 167 10.49 6.85 9.88
C LYS A 167 11.43 7.89 9.26
N GLU A 168 12.74 7.63 9.24
CA GLU A 168 13.73 8.52 8.62
C GLU A 168 13.54 8.59 7.11
N TRP A 169 13.40 7.44 6.45
CA TRP A 169 13.08 7.36 5.01
C TRP A 169 11.79 8.12 4.67
N ALA A 170 10.71 7.87 5.40
CA ALA A 170 9.45 8.55 5.17
C ALA A 170 9.52 10.07 5.41
N LYS A 171 10.30 10.51 6.41
CA LYS A 171 10.55 11.93 6.69
C LYS A 171 11.36 12.62 5.59
N GLN A 172 12.34 11.92 5.00
CA GLN A 172 13.10 12.43 3.87
C GLN A 172 12.19 12.68 2.68
N ILE A 173 11.28 11.76 2.38
CA ILE A 173 10.27 11.92 1.32
C ILE A 173 9.45 13.20 1.54
N ILE A 174 8.79 13.37 2.70
CA ILE A 174 7.96 14.56 2.92
C ILE A 174 8.77 15.87 3.08
N THR A 175 10.10 15.77 3.23
CA THR A 175 10.99 16.94 3.16
C THR A 175 11.22 17.36 1.70
N GLY A 176 11.35 16.40 0.78
CA GLY A 176 11.43 16.66 -0.66
C GLY A 176 10.09 17.05 -1.30
N TYR A 177 9.00 16.46 -0.80
CA TYR A 177 7.62 16.66 -1.30
C TYR A 177 6.76 17.28 -0.19
N SER A 178 6.98 18.57 0.05
CA SER A 178 6.44 19.33 1.19
C SER A 178 4.90 19.47 1.21
N GLU A 179 4.22 19.17 0.11
CA GLU A 179 2.77 19.09 -0.01
C GLU A 179 2.17 17.84 0.63
N TYR A 180 3.01 16.83 0.93
CA TYR A 180 2.62 15.62 1.64
C TYR A 180 2.87 15.72 3.15
N ALA A 181 2.05 15.01 3.90
CA ALA A 181 2.32 14.64 5.29
C ALA A 181 2.31 13.12 5.40
N VAL A 182 2.92 12.59 6.46
CA VAL A 182 2.96 11.15 6.74
C VAL A 182 2.45 10.86 8.14
N GLN A 183 1.62 9.83 8.25
CA GLN A 183 1.20 9.21 9.51
C GLN A 183 1.78 7.80 9.58
N PHE A 184 2.23 7.41 10.77
CA PHE A 184 2.78 6.08 11.01
C PHE A 184 1.83 5.22 11.83
N ASP A 185 1.76 3.95 11.48
CA ASP A 185 0.99 2.91 12.17
C ASP A 185 1.69 1.55 12.01
N GLY A 186 1.09 0.49 12.53
CA GLY A 186 1.60 -0.86 12.38
C GLY A 186 0.50 -1.92 12.38
N ILE A 187 0.82 -3.10 11.85
CA ILE A 187 -0.10 -4.20 11.67
C ILE A 187 0.47 -5.45 12.33
N GLY A 188 -0.35 -6.13 13.12
CA GLY A 188 0.04 -7.31 13.89
C GLY A 188 0.80 -6.93 15.15
N ALA A 189 0.08 -6.44 16.16
CA ALA A 189 0.63 -6.20 17.49
C ALA A 189 1.19 -7.50 18.10
N GLY A 190 2.28 -7.37 18.85
CA GLY A 190 2.87 -8.50 19.57
C GLY A 190 2.02 -8.94 20.77
N PRO A 191 2.43 -10.03 21.45
CA PRO A 191 1.80 -10.44 22.71
C PRO A 191 1.84 -9.32 23.76
N PRO A 192 0.90 -9.30 24.73
CA PRO A 192 0.91 -8.30 25.80
C PRO A 192 2.27 -8.16 26.48
N GLY A 193 2.72 -6.92 26.71
CA GLY A 193 4.04 -6.62 27.30
C GLY A 193 5.17 -6.46 26.29
N THR A 194 4.87 -6.48 24.98
CA THR A 194 5.85 -6.28 23.89
C THR A 194 5.63 -4.97 23.12
N GLU A 195 4.81 -4.06 23.64
CA GLU A 195 4.38 -2.84 22.96
C GLU A 195 5.57 -1.94 22.57
N ASN A 196 6.66 -1.99 23.35
CA ASN A 196 7.90 -1.26 23.07
C ASN A 196 8.59 -1.72 21.77
N ILE A 197 8.34 -2.94 21.28
CA ILE A 197 8.88 -3.49 20.02
C ILE A 197 8.09 -2.98 18.80
N GLY A 198 6.83 -2.58 19.02
CA GLY A 198 5.90 -2.18 17.96
C GLY A 198 5.25 -3.37 17.27
N CYS A 199 4.68 -3.13 16.08
CA CYS A 199 3.99 -4.16 15.31
C CYS A 199 4.92 -4.96 14.40
N CYS A 200 4.42 -6.10 13.92
CA CYS A 200 5.11 -7.01 13.00
C CYS A 200 5.42 -6.37 11.64
N SER A 201 4.42 -5.73 11.01
CA SER A 201 4.61 -4.87 9.84
C SER A 201 4.43 -3.41 10.28
N GLN A 202 5.26 -2.52 9.78
CA GLN A 202 5.14 -1.07 9.96
C GLN A 202 4.49 -0.45 8.72
N MET A 203 3.73 0.63 8.92
CA MET A 203 2.94 1.28 7.88
C MET A 203 3.17 2.78 7.87
N GLY A 204 3.38 3.33 6.68
CA GLY A 204 3.50 4.76 6.41
C GLY A 204 2.38 5.19 5.49
N ILE A 205 1.51 6.08 5.97
CA ILE A 205 0.37 6.62 5.24
C ILE A 205 0.70 8.06 4.87
N PHE A 206 1.05 8.26 3.61
CA PHE A 206 1.31 9.56 3.04
C PHE A 206 0.02 10.11 2.44
N TYR A 207 -0.23 11.39 2.66
CA TYR A 207 -1.40 12.04 2.11
C TYR A 207 -1.08 13.48 1.77
N ARG A 208 -1.72 13.99 0.71
CA ARG A 208 -1.59 15.40 0.36
C ARG A 208 -2.31 16.26 1.40
N LYS A 209 -1.67 17.34 1.81
CA LYS A 209 -2.17 18.24 2.87
C LYS A 209 -3.50 18.92 2.50
N ASP A 210 -3.76 19.11 1.20
CA ASP A 210 -5.01 19.67 0.68
C ASP A 210 -6.23 18.73 0.82
N MET A 211 -6.01 17.46 1.17
CA MET A 211 -7.07 16.49 1.44
C MET A 211 -7.58 16.52 2.88
N THR A 212 -6.93 17.26 3.78
CA THR A 212 -7.31 17.27 5.20
C THR A 212 -8.41 18.28 5.49
N ALA A 213 -9.52 17.81 6.08
CA ALA A 213 -10.44 18.70 6.80
C ALA A 213 -9.87 18.97 8.19
N SER A 214 -9.83 20.24 8.62
CA SER A 214 -9.46 20.59 10.00
C SER A 214 -10.61 20.30 10.97
N PRO A 215 -10.37 19.69 12.15
CA PRO A 215 -9.11 19.11 12.63
C PRO A 215 -8.84 17.72 12.04
N VAL A 216 -7.55 17.36 11.92
CA VAL A 216 -7.05 16.10 11.33
C VAL A 216 -7.57 14.90 12.12
N THR A 217 -8.59 14.22 11.61
CA THR A 217 -8.98 12.89 12.11
C THR A 217 -7.84 11.91 11.80
N PRO A 218 -7.30 11.18 12.78
CA PRO A 218 -6.29 10.16 12.53
C PRO A 218 -6.83 9.15 11.51
N ILE A 219 -6.06 8.87 10.46
CA ILE A 219 -6.42 7.85 9.47
C ILE A 219 -6.27 6.43 10.07
N VAL A 220 -5.54 6.32 11.18
CA VAL A 220 -5.14 5.07 11.84
C VAL A 220 -5.88 4.88 13.14
N ARG A 221 -5.97 3.62 13.57
CA ARG A 221 -6.48 3.26 14.89
C ARG A 221 -5.37 3.52 15.91
N CYS A 222 -5.60 4.44 16.86
CA CYS A 222 -4.72 4.60 18.02
C CYS A 222 -4.62 3.30 18.83
#